data_AF-A0A973DDD0-F1
#
_entry.id   AF-A0A973DDD0-F1
#
_cell.length_a   1.000
_cell.length_b   1.000
_cell.length_c   1.000
_cell.angle_alpha   90.00
_cell.angle_beta   90.00
_cell.angle_gamma   90.00
#
_symmetry.space_group_name_H-M   'P 1'
#
loop_
_entity.id
_entity.type
_entity.pdbx_description
1 polymer ?
#
loop_
_entity_poly.entity_id
_entity_poly.type
_entity_poly.pdbx_seq_one_letter_code
_entity_poly.pdbx_strand_id
1 'polypeptide(L)'
;MSKLSERLDKLGQEFKTRLERTARTDKTVATGAFASSFKVREIKNGFEIINNTGYAEAVIDGTSPSKSSRDYKGKLNRLEKWMRAKGIRPYRKLSGGGVKFARTSTEMQSALRSALFSVSKSISERGIIKRFGYKGSNLTSRIYKEMENKFNLEITDAVREDLIGEIRETIKSTQK
;
A
#
# COMPACT_ATOMS: atom_id res chain seq x y z
N MET A 1 -18.48 -18.63 18.95
CA MET A 1 -18.11 -17.31 18.41
C MET A 1 -19.40 -16.57 18.10
N SER A 2 -19.46 -15.26 18.33
CA SER A 2 -20.64 -14.46 17.96
C SER A 2 -20.73 -14.34 16.43
N LYS A 3 -21.93 -14.12 15.89
CA LYS A 3 -22.13 -13.87 14.46
C LYS A 3 -21.37 -12.66 13.99
N LEU A 4 -21.28 -11.62 14.84
CA LEU A 4 -20.47 -10.44 14.59
C LEU A 4 -18.99 -10.79 14.38
N SER A 5 -18.41 -11.62 15.23
CA SER A 5 -16.99 -12.01 15.12
C SER A 5 -16.71 -12.73 13.80
N GLU A 6 -17.57 -13.68 13.41
CA GLU A 6 -17.44 -14.39 12.12
C GLU A 6 -17.58 -13.45 10.92
N ARG A 7 -18.46 -12.45 11.00
CA ARG A 7 -18.66 -11.48 9.92
C ARG A 7 -17.48 -10.52 9.80
N LEU A 8 -16.93 -10.07 10.92
CA LEU A 8 -15.77 -9.18 10.96
C LEU A 8 -14.51 -9.85 10.39
N ASP A 9 -14.25 -11.13 10.67
CA ASP A 9 -13.12 -11.83 10.05
C ASP A 9 -13.28 -11.91 8.53
N LYS A 10 -14.45 -12.34 8.03
CA LYS A 10 -14.74 -12.40 6.58
C LYS A 10 -14.54 -11.05 5.90
N LEU A 11 -15.08 -10.00 6.51
CA LEU A 11 -14.93 -8.62 6.06
C LEU A 11 -13.47 -8.17 6.03
N GLY A 12 -12.69 -8.51 7.06
CA GLY A 12 -11.25 -8.24 7.13
C GLY A 12 -10.46 -8.95 6.04
N GLN A 13 -10.73 -10.25 5.80
CA GLN A 13 -10.07 -11.02 4.74
C GLN A 13 -10.41 -10.50 3.34
N GLU A 14 -11.66 -10.11 3.12
CA GLU A 14 -12.07 -9.51 1.85
C GLU A 14 -11.40 -8.15 1.64
N PHE A 15 -11.37 -7.31 2.67
CA PHE A 15 -10.71 -6.01 2.62
C PHE A 15 -9.21 -6.15 2.30
N LYS A 16 -8.53 -7.09 2.97
CA LYS A 16 -7.15 -7.48 2.65
C LYS A 16 -7.02 -7.89 1.18
N THR A 17 -7.85 -8.81 0.70
CA THR A 17 -7.78 -9.32 -0.68
C THR A 17 -7.93 -8.20 -1.71
N ARG A 18 -8.85 -7.25 -1.45
CA ARG A 18 -9.03 -6.06 -2.28
C ARG A 18 -7.83 -5.13 -2.22
N LEU A 19 -7.22 -4.92 -1.05
CA LEU A 19 -5.96 -4.17 -0.92
C LEU A 19 -4.86 -4.76 -1.81
N GLU A 20 -4.65 -6.07 -1.74
CA GLU A 20 -3.59 -6.70 -2.53
C GLU A 20 -3.87 -6.57 -4.04
N ARG A 21 -5.14 -6.77 -4.45
CA ARG A 21 -5.56 -6.66 -5.85
C ARG A 21 -5.40 -5.23 -6.36
N THR A 22 -5.93 -4.25 -5.66
CA THR A 22 -5.89 -2.84 -6.07
C THR A 22 -4.46 -2.31 -6.07
N ALA A 23 -3.61 -2.70 -5.12
CA ALA A 23 -2.18 -2.37 -5.15
C ALA A 23 -1.46 -2.88 -6.42
N ARG A 24 -1.81 -4.08 -6.88
CA ARG A 24 -1.28 -4.64 -8.14
C ARG A 24 -1.83 -3.88 -9.35
N THR A 25 -3.14 -3.63 -9.40
CA THR A 25 -3.81 -2.88 -10.48
C THR A 25 -3.27 -1.46 -10.62
N ASP A 26 -3.09 -0.76 -9.50
CA ASP A 26 -2.56 0.62 -9.45
C ASP A 26 -1.07 0.71 -9.77
N LYS A 27 -0.41 -0.43 -9.98
CA LYS A 27 1.03 -0.55 -10.24
C LYS A 27 1.86 0.13 -9.15
N THR A 28 1.40 0.11 -7.89
CA THR A 28 2.15 0.56 -6.71
C THR A 28 3.14 -0.51 -6.21
N VAL A 29 3.25 -1.61 -6.95
CA VAL A 29 4.19 -2.71 -6.69
C VAL A 29 5.45 -2.62 -7.55
N ALA A 30 6.60 -2.90 -6.95
CA ALA A 30 7.86 -3.13 -7.66
C ALA A 30 8.18 -4.63 -7.75
N THR A 31 8.29 -5.30 -6.60
CA THR A 31 8.55 -6.76 -6.49
C THR A 31 7.32 -7.57 -6.05
N GLY A 32 6.19 -6.91 -5.77
CA GLY A 32 4.99 -7.53 -5.21
C GLY A 32 4.95 -7.55 -3.67
N ALA A 33 6.09 -7.37 -2.99
CA ALA A 33 6.21 -7.43 -1.53
C ALA A 33 5.15 -6.57 -0.81
N PHE A 34 5.00 -5.30 -1.21
CA PHE A 34 3.99 -4.40 -0.65
C PHE A 34 2.57 -4.98 -0.66
N ALA A 35 2.15 -5.54 -1.81
CA ALA A 35 0.81 -6.11 -1.96
C ALA A 35 0.64 -7.41 -1.16
N SER A 36 1.70 -8.22 -1.01
CA SER A 36 1.65 -9.47 -0.23
C SER A 36 1.83 -9.29 1.28
N SER A 37 2.19 -8.09 1.75
CA SER A 37 2.53 -7.84 3.15
C SER A 37 1.36 -7.37 4.00
N PHE A 38 0.15 -7.27 3.45
CA PHE A 38 -1.06 -6.95 4.21
C PHE A 38 -1.48 -8.13 5.09
N LYS A 39 -1.80 -7.85 6.35
CA LYS A 39 -2.31 -8.81 7.33
C LYS A 39 -3.53 -8.25 8.03
N VAL A 40 -4.45 -9.12 8.36
CA VAL A 40 -5.61 -8.83 9.20
C VAL A 40 -5.24 -9.21 10.63
N ARG A 41 -5.47 -8.31 11.58
CA ARG A 41 -5.39 -8.59 13.01
C ARG A 41 -6.78 -8.39 13.61
N GLU A 42 -7.34 -9.43 14.19
CA GLU A 42 -8.58 -9.32 14.93
C GLU A 42 -8.37 -8.54 16.24
N ILE A 43 -9.32 -7.69 16.56
CA ILE A 43 -9.43 -6.97 17.83
C ILE A 43 -10.83 -7.19 18.39
N LYS A 44 -11.03 -6.92 19.68
CA LYS A 44 -12.25 -7.29 20.43
C LYS A 44 -13.57 -7.04 19.69
N ASN A 45 -13.69 -5.89 19.00
CA ASN A 45 -14.90 -5.48 18.28
C ASN A 45 -14.60 -5.05 16.83
N GLY A 46 -13.59 -5.65 16.18
CA GLY A 46 -13.20 -5.21 14.84
C GLY A 46 -11.99 -5.95 14.29
N PHE A 47 -11.40 -5.37 13.25
CA PHE A 47 -10.14 -5.83 12.70
C PHE A 47 -9.26 -4.64 12.35
N GLU A 48 -7.97 -4.87 12.31
CA GLU A 48 -6.97 -3.92 11.84
C GLU A 48 -6.23 -4.51 10.65
N ILE A 49 -5.83 -3.62 9.74
CA ILE A 49 -4.96 -3.98 8.62
C ILE A 49 -3.56 -3.47 8.91
N ILE A 50 -2.61 -4.39 8.92
CA ILE A 50 -1.20 -4.11 9.14
C ILE A 50 -0.44 -4.38 7.85
N ASN A 51 0.55 -3.54 7.53
CA ASN A 51 1.50 -3.83 6.46
C ASN A 51 2.91 -3.89 7.03
N ASN A 52 3.59 -5.03 6.83
CA ASN A 52 4.92 -5.26 7.39
C ASN A 52 6.06 -4.60 6.59
N THR A 53 5.75 -3.83 5.55
CA THR A 53 6.76 -3.06 4.83
C THR A 53 6.96 -1.69 5.47
N GLY A 54 8.19 -1.36 5.86
CA GLY A 54 8.54 -0.05 6.45
C GLY A 54 8.39 1.14 5.50
N TYR A 55 7.84 0.95 4.30
CA TYR A 55 7.55 1.99 3.31
C TYR A 55 6.06 2.03 2.92
N ALA A 56 5.20 1.26 3.59
CA ALA A 56 3.78 1.17 3.26
C ALA A 56 3.07 2.53 3.37
N GLU A 57 3.30 3.25 4.47
CA GLU A 57 2.76 4.59 4.72
C GLU A 57 3.12 5.54 3.58
N ALA A 58 4.38 5.53 3.14
CA ALA A 58 4.80 6.35 2.01
C ALA A 58 3.98 6.04 0.75
N VAL A 59 3.68 4.77 0.46
CA VAL A 59 2.90 4.37 -0.73
C VAL A 59 1.41 4.72 -0.59
N ILE A 60 0.84 4.61 0.61
CA ILE A 60 -0.58 4.81 0.88
C ILE A 60 -0.87 6.30 1.05
N ASP A 61 -0.20 6.97 1.98
CA ASP A 61 -0.50 8.34 2.41
C ASP A 61 0.41 9.37 1.72
N GLY A 62 1.55 8.92 1.22
CA GLY A 62 2.53 9.77 0.55
C GLY A 62 3.70 10.11 1.45
N THR A 63 4.58 10.98 0.97
CA THR A 63 5.74 11.43 1.75
C THR A 63 5.86 12.94 1.64
N SER A 64 6.12 13.58 2.78
CA SER A 64 6.45 15.00 2.81
C SER A 64 7.84 15.24 2.21
N PRO A 65 8.08 16.41 1.60
CA PRO A 65 9.42 16.78 1.12
C PRO A 65 10.46 16.66 2.24
N SER A 66 11.45 15.78 2.06
CA SER A 66 12.54 15.65 3.01
C SER A 66 13.59 16.73 2.78
N LYS A 67 13.85 17.55 3.82
CA LYS A 67 14.94 18.54 3.85
C LYS A 67 16.27 17.97 4.33
N SER A 68 16.33 16.68 4.68
CA SER A 68 17.49 16.06 5.31
C SER A 68 18.33 15.25 4.32
N SER A 69 19.64 15.46 4.34
CA SER A 69 20.64 14.68 3.58
C SER A 69 21.21 13.48 4.36
N ARG A 70 20.75 13.24 5.59
CA ARG A 70 21.39 12.35 6.59
C ARG A 70 21.50 10.87 6.13
N ASP A 71 20.69 10.41 5.18
CA ASP A 71 20.78 9.08 4.54
C ASP A 71 20.70 9.16 3.00
N TYR A 72 21.45 10.08 2.40
CA TYR A 72 21.44 10.24 0.94
C TYR A 72 21.90 8.95 0.22
N LYS A 73 22.97 8.30 0.70
CA LYS A 73 23.51 7.08 0.09
C LYS A 73 22.53 5.90 0.21
N GLY A 74 21.88 5.71 1.35
CA GLY A 74 20.86 4.68 1.51
C GLY A 74 19.63 4.94 0.64
N LYS A 75 19.20 6.21 0.50
CA LYS A 75 18.12 6.60 -0.43
C LYS A 75 18.46 6.21 -1.87
N LEU A 76 19.68 6.54 -2.34
CA LEU A 76 20.11 6.18 -3.69
C LEU A 76 20.15 4.67 -3.91
N ASN A 77 20.64 3.90 -2.94
CA ASN A 77 20.66 2.43 -3.03
C ASN A 77 19.23 1.84 -3.12
N ARG A 78 18.29 2.35 -2.33
CA ARG A 78 16.87 1.94 -2.41
C ARG A 78 16.26 2.26 -3.79
N LEU A 79 16.56 3.43 -4.36
CA LEU A 79 16.12 3.81 -5.70
C LEU A 79 16.76 2.94 -6.79
N GLU A 80 18.03 2.60 -6.65
CA GLU A 80 18.71 1.69 -7.58
C GLU A 80 18.06 0.31 -7.59
N LYS A 81 17.81 -0.26 -6.40
CA LYS A 81 17.08 -1.53 -6.28
C LYS A 81 15.69 -1.46 -6.91
N TRP A 82 14.96 -0.36 -6.71
CA TRP A 82 13.66 -0.14 -7.34
C TRP A 82 13.77 -0.05 -8.88
N MET A 83 14.72 0.70 -9.43
CA MET A 83 14.94 0.80 -10.87
C MET A 83 15.24 -0.57 -11.49
N ARG A 84 16.11 -1.35 -10.83
CA ARG A 84 16.46 -2.72 -11.26
C ARG A 84 15.24 -3.64 -11.22
N ALA A 85 14.46 -3.62 -10.13
CA ALA A 85 13.23 -4.40 -10.02
C ALA A 85 12.20 -4.04 -11.09
N LYS A 86 12.17 -2.78 -11.55
CA LYS A 86 11.32 -2.32 -12.64
C LYS A 86 11.92 -2.50 -14.04
N GLY A 87 13.13 -3.04 -14.16
CA GLY A 87 13.83 -3.18 -15.44
C GLY A 87 14.18 -1.84 -16.11
N ILE A 88 14.24 -0.74 -15.34
CA ILE A 88 14.55 0.59 -15.88
C ILE A 88 16.03 0.66 -16.23
N ARG A 89 16.34 0.91 -17.50
CA ARG A 89 17.71 1.11 -17.99
C ARG A 89 17.98 2.61 -18.18
N PRO A 90 18.95 3.19 -17.44
CA PRO A 90 19.30 4.59 -17.62
C PRO A 90 19.96 4.82 -18.99
N TYR A 91 19.71 5.98 -19.57
CA TYR A 91 20.34 6.44 -20.80
C TYR A 91 21.20 7.67 -20.52
N ARG A 92 22.17 7.95 -21.39
CA ARG A 92 22.95 9.19 -21.37
C ARG A 92 22.45 10.14 -22.45
N LYS A 93 22.44 11.44 -22.14
CA LYS A 93 22.24 12.49 -23.13
C LYS A 93 23.54 12.73 -23.90
N LEU A 94 23.42 12.95 -25.21
CA LEU A 94 24.50 13.36 -26.10
C LEU A 94 24.51 14.88 -26.22
N SER A 95 25.66 15.45 -26.61
CA SER A 95 25.81 16.90 -26.82
C SER A 95 24.83 17.46 -27.86
N GLY A 96 24.46 16.66 -28.86
CA GLY A 96 23.45 17.02 -29.88
C GLY A 96 22.00 16.73 -29.49
N GLY A 97 21.67 16.54 -28.21
CA GLY A 97 20.29 16.30 -27.74
C GLY A 97 19.77 14.87 -27.90
N GLY A 98 20.49 14.00 -28.60
CA GLY A 98 20.16 12.57 -28.70
C GLY A 98 20.36 11.79 -27.40
N VAL A 99 19.81 10.58 -27.34
CA VAL A 99 19.97 9.66 -26.20
C VAL A 99 20.64 8.36 -26.63
N LYS A 100 21.47 7.79 -25.75
CA LYS A 100 22.14 6.51 -25.99
C LYS A 100 22.17 5.68 -24.73
N PHE A 101 21.97 4.36 -24.86
CA PHE A 101 22.22 3.44 -23.75
C PHE A 101 23.74 3.30 -23.54
N ALA A 102 24.15 3.21 -22.27
CA ALA A 102 25.54 2.99 -21.92
C ALA A 102 26.06 1.67 -22.50
N ARG A 103 27.28 1.67 -23.06
CA ARG A 103 27.90 0.49 -23.66
C ARG A 103 28.95 -0.14 -22.75
N THR A 104 29.58 0.66 -21.89
CA THR A 104 30.59 0.20 -20.92
C THR A 104 30.08 0.26 -19.48
N SER A 105 30.76 -0.46 -18.58
CA SER A 105 30.44 -0.44 -17.14
C SER A 105 30.55 0.96 -16.53
N THR A 106 31.58 1.73 -16.92
CA THR A 106 31.79 3.11 -16.46
C THR A 106 30.70 4.06 -16.98
N GLU A 107 30.36 3.99 -18.27
CA GLU A 107 29.24 4.77 -18.83
C GLU A 107 27.92 4.43 -18.14
N MET A 108 27.71 3.15 -17.83
CA MET A 108 26.50 2.65 -17.18
C MET A 108 26.39 3.15 -15.74
N GLN A 109 27.50 3.17 -14.99
CA GLN A 109 27.54 3.74 -13.65
C GLN A 109 27.27 5.24 -13.66
N SER A 110 27.84 5.98 -14.61
CA SER A 110 27.60 7.43 -14.74
C SER A 110 26.14 7.73 -15.08
N ALA A 111 25.58 7.04 -16.08
CA ALA A 111 24.17 7.16 -16.46
C ALA A 111 23.22 6.79 -15.31
N LEU A 112 23.56 5.73 -14.55
CA LEU A 112 22.80 5.31 -13.38
C LEU A 112 22.81 6.38 -12.28
N ARG A 113 23.98 6.94 -11.93
CA ARG A 113 24.08 8.02 -10.93
C ARG A 113 23.24 9.24 -11.32
N SER A 114 23.30 9.63 -12.59
CA SER A 114 22.51 10.75 -13.11
C SER A 114 21.00 10.48 -13.00
N ALA A 115 20.55 9.30 -13.43
CA ALA A 115 19.15 8.91 -13.33
C ALA A 115 18.66 8.85 -11.88
N LEU A 116 19.45 8.27 -10.97
CA LEU A 116 19.15 8.21 -9.55
C LEU A 116 19.02 9.60 -8.92
N PHE A 117 19.91 10.54 -9.30
CA PHE A 117 19.81 11.93 -8.86
C PHE A 117 18.53 12.59 -9.35
N SER A 118 18.20 12.46 -10.64
CA SER A 118 16.97 13.04 -11.20
C SER A 118 15.69 12.49 -10.55
N VAL A 119 15.64 11.18 -10.30
CA VAL A 119 14.51 10.55 -9.61
C VAL A 119 14.43 11.04 -8.16
N SER A 120 15.57 11.05 -7.45
CA SER A 120 15.65 11.54 -6.06
C SER A 120 15.17 12.99 -5.94
N LYS A 121 15.58 13.85 -6.88
CA LYS A 121 15.18 15.26 -6.96
C LYS A 121 13.69 15.39 -7.25
N SER A 122 13.16 14.67 -8.25
CA SER A 122 11.73 14.70 -8.56
C SER A 122 10.87 14.24 -7.38
N ILE A 123 11.31 13.24 -6.63
CA ILE A 123 10.60 12.78 -5.43
C ILE A 123 10.61 13.86 -4.35
N SER A 124 11.76 14.51 -4.13
CA SER A 124 11.87 15.59 -3.15
C SER A 124 11.04 16.83 -3.51
N GLU A 125 10.95 17.18 -4.80
CA GLU A 125 10.26 18.39 -5.26
C GLU A 125 8.75 18.19 -5.43
N ARG A 126 8.34 17.01 -5.91
CA ARG A 126 6.95 16.77 -6.33
C ARG A 126 6.27 15.70 -5.51
N GLY A 127 7.01 14.67 -5.09
CA GLY A 127 6.49 13.48 -4.42
C GLY A 127 6.63 12.21 -5.29
N ILE A 128 6.01 11.12 -4.85
CA ILE A 128 6.41 9.75 -5.26
C ILE A 128 5.62 9.14 -6.41
N ILE A 129 4.30 9.38 -6.53
CA ILE A 129 3.44 8.66 -7.49
C ILE A 129 2.69 9.65 -8.38
N LYS A 130 3.25 9.93 -9.57
CA LYS A 130 2.66 10.87 -10.54
C LYS A 130 1.18 10.59 -10.87
N ARG A 131 0.78 9.32 -10.95
CA ARG A 131 -0.62 8.89 -11.25
C ARG A 131 -1.63 9.39 -10.21
N PHE A 132 -1.19 9.63 -8.98
CA PHE A 132 -1.99 10.15 -7.88
C PHE A 132 -1.64 11.62 -7.59
N GLY A 133 -1.24 12.39 -8.61
CA GLY A 133 -0.86 13.79 -8.43
C GLY A 133 0.39 14.00 -7.58
N TYR A 134 1.32 13.03 -7.63
CA TYR A 134 2.52 12.96 -6.80
C TYR A 134 2.28 12.77 -5.29
N LYS A 135 1.06 12.42 -4.89
CA LYS A 135 0.69 12.10 -3.50
C LYS A 135 0.75 10.58 -3.24
N GLY A 136 0.35 10.18 -2.04
CA GLY A 136 0.02 8.80 -1.73
C GLY A 136 -1.11 8.26 -2.61
N SER A 137 -1.22 6.94 -2.67
CA SER A 137 -2.26 6.27 -3.44
C SER A 137 -3.66 6.34 -2.80
N ASN A 138 -3.79 6.77 -1.54
CA ASN A 138 -5.04 6.74 -0.78
C ASN A 138 -5.74 5.37 -0.86
N LEU A 139 -4.94 4.30 -0.93
CA LEU A 139 -5.41 2.95 -1.24
C LEU A 139 -6.46 2.47 -0.23
N THR A 140 -6.14 2.59 1.06
CA THR A 140 -7.02 2.15 2.15
C THR A 140 -8.36 2.90 2.13
N SER A 141 -8.33 4.23 2.00
CA SER A 141 -9.55 5.05 1.99
C SER A 141 -10.43 4.76 0.78
N ARG A 142 -9.85 4.49 -0.39
CA ARG A 142 -10.61 4.12 -1.59
C ARG A 142 -11.35 2.80 -1.39
N ILE A 143 -10.66 1.77 -0.90
CA ILE A 143 -11.26 0.46 -0.68
C ILE A 143 -12.31 0.52 0.43
N TYR A 144 -12.07 1.30 1.48
CA TYR A 144 -13.08 1.54 2.52
C TYR A 144 -14.36 2.11 1.92
N LYS A 145 -14.27 3.16 1.11
CA LYS A 145 -15.44 3.75 0.44
C LYS A 145 -16.16 2.77 -0.48
N GLU A 146 -15.42 1.92 -1.20
CA GLU A 146 -16.01 0.87 -2.04
C GLU A 146 -16.75 -0.21 -1.22
N MET A 147 -16.32 -0.47 0.01
CA MET A 147 -16.88 -1.51 0.87
C MET A 147 -17.84 -0.97 1.94
N GLU A 148 -17.99 0.35 2.08
CA GLU A 148 -18.71 1.00 3.18
C GLU A 148 -20.14 0.47 3.33
N ASN A 149 -20.91 0.41 2.25
CA ASN A 149 -22.27 -0.13 2.28
C ASN A 149 -22.31 -1.59 2.72
N LYS A 150 -21.33 -2.39 2.27
CA LYS A 150 -21.24 -3.80 2.65
C LYS A 150 -20.88 -3.95 4.12
N PHE A 151 -19.93 -3.16 4.63
CA PHE A 151 -19.62 -3.14 6.06
C PHE A 151 -20.87 -2.82 6.88
N ASN A 152 -21.59 -1.75 6.52
CA ASN A 152 -22.79 -1.33 7.22
C ASN A 152 -23.86 -2.43 7.27
N LEU A 153 -24.14 -3.08 6.14
CA LEU A 153 -25.14 -4.16 6.08
C LEU A 153 -24.71 -5.37 6.92
N GLU A 154 -23.50 -5.88 6.66
CA GLU A 154 -23.02 -7.12 7.26
C GLU A 154 -22.82 -7.01 8.78
N ILE A 155 -22.36 -5.85 9.26
CA ILE A 155 -22.24 -5.59 10.71
C ILE A 155 -23.62 -5.45 11.34
N THR A 156 -24.53 -4.67 10.72
CA THR A 156 -25.89 -4.46 11.26
C THR A 156 -26.65 -5.77 11.37
N ASP A 157 -26.59 -6.61 10.34
CA ASP A 157 -27.28 -7.90 10.34
C ASP A 157 -26.68 -8.86 11.37
N ALA A 158 -25.36 -8.92 11.49
CA ALA A 158 -24.71 -9.77 12.48
C ALA A 158 -25.01 -9.33 13.93
N VAL A 159 -25.01 -8.01 14.21
CA VAL A 159 -25.42 -7.47 15.52
C VAL A 159 -26.88 -7.81 15.81
N ARG A 160 -27.78 -7.67 14.82
CA ARG A 160 -29.19 -8.04 14.99
C ARG A 160 -29.34 -9.52 15.34
N GLU A 161 -28.63 -10.40 14.64
CA GLU A 161 -28.66 -11.84 14.90
C GLU A 161 -28.16 -12.19 16.30
N ASP A 162 -27.05 -11.58 16.73
CA ASP A 162 -26.49 -11.80 18.08
C ASP A 162 -27.48 -11.35 19.16
N LEU A 163 -28.07 -10.15 19.03
CA LEU A 163 -29.07 -9.64 19.98
C LEU A 163 -30.32 -10.52 20.08
N ILE A 164 -30.87 -10.97 18.93
CA ILE A 164 -32.03 -11.88 18.92
C ILE A 164 -31.67 -13.21 19.59
N GLY A 165 -30.45 -13.72 19.36
CA GLY A 165 -29.94 -14.91 20.01
C GLY A 165 -29.90 -14.76 21.53
N GLU A 166 -29.30 -13.67 22.02
CA GLU A 166 -29.21 -13.36 23.46
C GLU A 166 -30.58 -13.22 24.13
N ILE A 167 -31.53 -12.53 23.48
CA ILE A 167 -32.91 -12.39 23.97
C ILE A 167 -33.58 -13.75 24.09
N ARG A 168 -33.44 -14.62 23.07
CA ARG A 168 -34.04 -15.97 23.08
C ARG A 168 -33.48 -16.84 24.20
N GLU A 169 -32.17 -16.81 24.43
CA GLU A 169 -31.56 -17.57 25.52
C GLU A 169 -31.98 -17.03 26.90
N THR A 170 -32.09 -15.71 27.04
CA THR A 170 -32.61 -15.09 28.27
C THR A 170 -34.04 -15.56 28.56
N ILE A 171 -34.95 -15.49 27.58
CA ILE A 171 -36.35 -15.95 27.73
C ILE A 171 -36.41 -17.42 28.16
N LYS A 172 -35.63 -18.30 27.51
CA LYS A 172 -35.58 -19.74 27.88
C LYS A 172 -35.09 -19.95 29.30
N SER A 173 -34.10 -19.17 29.74
CA SER A 173 -33.52 -19.28 31.08
C SER A 173 -34.49 -18.85 32.20
N THR A 174 -35.40 -17.91 31.92
CA THR A 174 -36.42 -17.42 32.87
C THR A 174 -37.63 -18.35 32.99
N GLN A 175 -37.83 -19.28 32.05
CA GLN A 175 -38.93 -20.26 32.06
C GLN A 175 -38.57 -21.59 32.74
N LYS A 176 -37.34 -21.73 33.28
CA LYS A 176 -36.89 -22.84 34.12
C LYS A 176 -36.90 -22.43 35.59
#